data_AF-M0DN99-F1
#
_entry.id   AF-M0DN99-F1
#
_cell.length_a   1.000
_cell.length_b   1.000
_cell.length_c   1.000
_cell.angle_alpha   90.00
_cell.angle_beta   90.00
_cell.angle_gamma   90.00
#
_symmetry.space_group_name_H-M   'P 1'
#
loop_
_entity.id
_entity.type
_entity.pdbx_description
1 polymer ?
#
loop_
_entity_poly.entity_id
_entity_poly.type
_entity_poly.pdbx_seq_one_letter_code
_entity_poly.pdbx_strand_id
1 'polypeptide(L)'
;MATYEAFDRGVEVNGQTVLTIVEEAMGRFSDEYRDRALDALAAEGITDPDPQEWYPQQTWLNAFETIAEELQPHVLDRLGEQLPAVAAWPKDFDSVAAGLRSIDEAYQRNHRGGDIGYYEFERTEERAGELTEEQGGSPRLQPWEESDNTRHEPRAIAT
;
A
#
# COMPACT_ATOMS: atom_id res chain seq x y z
N MET A 1 11.88 -6.09 9.36
CA MET A 1 10.91 -5.14 9.93
C MET A 1 10.46 -4.25 8.80
N ALA A 2 9.19 -3.84 8.78
CA ALA A 2 8.75 -2.79 7.89
C ALA A 2 9.56 -1.52 8.21
N THR A 3 9.89 -0.74 7.19
CA THR A 3 10.54 0.58 7.37
C THR A 3 9.48 1.63 7.12
N TYR A 4 9.29 2.54 8.07
CA TYR A 4 8.27 3.61 8.00
C TYR A 4 8.87 4.89 7.40
N GLU A 5 9.58 4.74 6.29
CA GLU A 5 10.20 5.84 5.55
C GLU A 5 9.49 6.02 4.21
N ALA A 6 9.02 7.23 3.94
CA ALA A 6 8.46 7.57 2.65
C ALA A 6 9.56 7.53 1.59
N PHE A 7 9.27 6.90 0.46
CA PHE A 7 10.23 6.81 -0.64
C PHE A 7 10.63 8.20 -1.17
N ASP A 8 9.64 9.06 -1.38
CA ASP A 8 9.83 10.44 -1.81
C ASP A 8 9.22 11.41 -0.77
N ARG A 9 9.98 12.45 -0.44
CA ARG A 9 9.59 13.48 0.55
C ARG A 9 8.45 14.37 0.06
N GLY A 10 8.22 14.42 -1.25
CA GLY A 10 7.12 15.17 -1.85
C GLY A 10 5.76 14.46 -1.73
N VAL A 11 5.75 13.20 -1.28
CA VAL A 11 4.50 12.43 -1.24
C VAL A 11 3.61 12.88 -0.10
N GLU A 12 2.33 13.04 -0.42
CA GLU A 12 1.26 13.30 0.53
C GLU A 12 0.23 12.18 0.48
N VAL A 13 -0.39 11.89 1.62
CA VAL A 13 -1.52 10.98 1.79
C VAL A 13 -2.82 11.76 1.95
N ASN A 14 -3.89 11.22 1.40
CA ASN A 14 -5.22 11.81 1.50
C ASN A 14 -5.77 11.73 2.94
N GLY A 15 -6.31 12.83 3.45
CA GLY A 15 -6.87 12.91 4.81
C GLY A 15 -8.02 11.94 5.07
N GLN A 16 -8.85 11.62 4.07
CA GLN A 16 -9.88 10.61 4.21
C GLN A 16 -9.28 9.23 4.50
N THR A 17 -8.12 8.91 3.93
CA THR A 17 -7.43 7.63 4.21
C THR A 17 -6.93 7.59 5.65
N VAL A 18 -6.32 8.68 6.12
CA VAL A 18 -5.88 8.81 7.52
C VAL A 18 -7.07 8.60 8.48
N LEU A 19 -8.17 9.31 8.24
CA LEU A 19 -9.39 9.20 9.06
C LEU A 19 -10.00 7.81 9.00
N THR A 20 -10.13 7.20 7.82
CA THR A 20 -10.71 5.85 7.70
C THR A 20 -9.89 4.83 8.49
N ILE A 21 -8.56 4.94 8.52
CA ILE A 21 -7.72 4.04 9.31
C ILE A 21 -7.91 4.27 10.81
N VAL A 22 -7.86 5.52 11.26
CA VAL A 22 -7.89 5.86 12.69
C VAL A 22 -9.30 5.76 13.28
N GLU A 23 -10.28 6.40 12.67
CA GLU A 23 -11.65 6.48 13.18
C GLU A 23 -12.43 5.18 12.92
N GLU A 24 -12.37 4.65 11.70
CA GLU A 24 -13.20 3.51 11.34
C GLU A 24 -12.51 2.17 11.60
N ALA A 25 -11.27 1.98 11.15
CA ALA A 25 -10.61 0.70 11.26
C ALA A 25 -10.13 0.44 12.71
N MET A 26 -9.37 1.37 13.29
CA MET A 26 -8.90 1.23 14.69
C MET A 26 -10.04 1.39 15.70
N GLY A 27 -10.96 2.32 15.48
CA GLY A 27 -12.15 2.50 16.34
C GLY A 27 -13.05 1.26 16.45
N ARG A 28 -13.07 0.38 15.43
CA ARG A 28 -13.76 -0.92 15.51
C ARG A 28 -13.14 -1.89 16.51
N PHE A 29 -11.85 -1.73 16.84
CA PHE A 29 -11.18 -2.56 17.84
C PHE A 29 -11.42 -2.03 19.25
N SER A 30 -11.14 -0.74 19.47
CA SER A 30 -11.44 -0.04 20.72
C SER A 30 -11.32 1.48 20.58
N ASP A 31 -12.07 2.21 21.40
CA ASP A 31 -11.89 3.66 21.55
C ASP A 31 -10.47 4.00 22.01
N GLU A 32 -9.87 3.15 22.85
CA GLU A 32 -8.52 3.33 23.38
C GLU A 32 -7.43 3.28 22.30
N TYR A 33 -7.62 2.49 21.24
CA TYR A 33 -6.68 2.44 20.11
C TYR A 33 -6.88 3.62 19.17
N ARG A 34 -8.13 4.04 18.94
CA ARG A 34 -8.42 5.28 18.20
C ARG A 34 -7.75 6.47 18.88
N ASP A 35 -7.97 6.65 20.18
CA ASP A 35 -7.48 7.82 20.91
C ASP A 35 -5.93 7.86 20.90
N ARG A 36 -5.26 6.70 21.06
CA ARG A 36 -3.80 6.62 20.89
C ARG A 36 -3.33 6.98 19.48
N ALA A 37 -4.05 6.55 18.46
CA ALA A 37 -3.70 6.88 17.09
C ALA A 37 -3.87 8.38 16.79
N LEU A 38 -4.89 9.03 17.39
CA LEU A 38 -5.05 10.49 17.34
C LEU A 38 -3.91 11.21 18.08
N ASP A 39 -3.48 10.70 19.23
CA ASP A 39 -2.33 11.25 19.98
C ASP A 39 -1.02 11.13 19.17
N ALA A 40 -0.79 9.99 18.51
CA ALA A 40 0.38 9.77 17.64
C ALA A 40 0.36 10.72 16.43
N LEU A 41 -0.80 10.93 15.79
CA LEU A 41 -0.96 11.91 14.73
C LEU A 41 -0.65 13.34 15.20
N ALA A 42 -1.17 13.71 16.38
CA ALA A 42 -0.94 15.03 16.96
C ALA A 42 0.53 15.28 17.30
N ALA A 43 1.26 14.25 17.76
CA ALA A 43 2.70 14.33 18.03
C ALA A 43 3.51 14.66 16.76
N GLU A 44 3.04 14.19 15.60
CA GLU A 44 3.63 14.48 14.29
C GLU A 44 3.09 15.77 13.65
N GLY A 45 2.14 16.45 14.31
CA GLY A 45 1.58 17.73 13.88
C GLY A 45 0.31 17.64 13.04
N ILE A 46 -0.31 16.45 12.93
CA ILE A 46 -1.63 16.25 12.31
C ILE A 46 -2.68 16.31 13.43
N THR A 47 -3.25 17.49 13.66
CA THR A 47 -4.33 17.70 14.65
C THR A 47 -5.63 17.99 13.94
N ASP A 48 -6.72 17.32 14.35
CA ASP A 48 -8.06 17.45 13.74
C ASP A 48 -8.03 17.24 12.21
N PRO A 49 -7.61 16.03 11.73
CA PRO A 49 -7.42 15.78 10.32
C PRO A 49 -8.71 16.00 9.52
N ASP A 50 -8.61 16.76 8.43
CA ASP A 50 -9.71 17.04 7.50
C ASP A 50 -9.68 16.03 6.33
N PRO A 51 -10.82 15.39 5.97
CA PRO A 51 -10.86 14.41 4.90
C PRO A 51 -10.51 14.96 3.50
N GLN A 52 -10.57 16.28 3.30
CA GLN A 52 -10.26 16.96 2.03
C GLN A 52 -8.82 17.47 1.96
N GLU A 53 -8.09 17.44 3.08
CA GLU A 53 -6.69 17.84 3.14
C GLU A 53 -5.75 16.69 2.74
N TRP A 54 -4.50 17.06 2.52
CA TRP A 54 -3.42 16.16 2.19
C TRP A 54 -2.28 16.40 3.16
N TYR A 55 -1.74 15.31 3.69
CA TYR A 55 -0.73 15.35 4.75
C TYR A 55 0.57 14.73 4.24
N PRO A 56 1.75 15.24 4.62
CA PRO A 56 3.00 14.60 4.23
C PRO A 56 3.01 13.12 4.62
N GLN A 57 3.32 12.24 3.66
CA GLN A 57 3.30 10.80 3.90
C GLN A 57 4.25 10.41 5.04
N GLN A 58 5.41 11.06 5.14
CA GLN A 58 6.36 10.77 6.23
C GLN A 58 5.76 11.05 7.60
N THR A 59 5.00 12.15 7.74
CA THR A 59 4.31 12.50 9.00
C THR A 59 3.28 11.43 9.38
N TRP A 60 2.52 10.94 8.40
CA TRP A 60 1.61 9.82 8.59
C TRP A 60 2.36 8.52 8.97
N LEU A 61 3.46 8.19 8.28
CA LEU A 61 4.23 6.98 8.54
C LEU A 61 4.89 6.98 9.93
N ASN A 62 5.40 8.12 10.40
CA ASN A 62 5.94 8.25 11.76
C ASN A 62 4.87 7.95 12.83
N ALA A 63 3.66 8.51 12.64
CA ALA A 63 2.53 8.22 13.52
C ALA A 63 2.14 6.75 13.44
N PHE A 64 2.10 6.18 12.24
CA PHE A 64 1.75 4.77 12.02
C PHE A 64 2.80 3.79 12.59
N GLU A 65 4.08 4.16 12.60
CA GLU A 65 5.15 3.42 13.29
C GLU A 65 4.88 3.36 14.78
N THR A 66 4.64 4.52 15.41
CA THR A 66 4.30 4.61 16.84
C THR A 66 3.09 3.74 17.18
N ILE A 67 2.04 3.82 16.36
CA ILE A 67 0.84 2.99 16.53
C ILE A 67 1.20 1.49 16.40
N ALA A 68 1.96 1.10 15.39
CA ALA A 68 2.32 -0.28 15.15
C ALA A 68 3.22 -0.88 16.26
N GLU A 69 4.09 -0.09 16.87
CA GLU A 69 4.91 -0.50 18.01
C GLU A 69 4.07 -0.74 19.28
N GLU A 70 3.01 0.05 19.47
CA GLU A 70 2.10 -0.09 20.60
C GLU A 70 1.06 -1.19 20.38
N LEU A 71 0.69 -1.46 19.13
CA LEU A 71 -0.21 -2.54 18.77
C LEU A 71 0.49 -3.90 18.87
N GLN A 72 -0.23 -4.88 19.42
CA GLN A 72 0.23 -6.26 19.35
C GLN A 72 0.23 -6.72 17.87
N PRO A 73 1.20 -7.52 17.40
CA PRO A 73 1.34 -7.85 15.98
C PRO A 73 0.05 -8.35 15.30
N HIS A 74 -0.73 -9.19 16.01
CA HIS A 74 -1.99 -9.71 15.50
C HIS A 74 -3.10 -8.67 15.32
N VAL A 75 -3.00 -7.52 15.99
CA VAL A 75 -3.94 -6.40 15.81
C VAL A 75 -3.64 -5.68 14.50
N LEU A 76 -2.36 -5.53 14.14
CA LEU A 76 -1.95 -4.94 12.87
C LEU A 76 -2.38 -5.83 11.68
N ASP A 77 -2.20 -7.16 11.80
CA ASP A 77 -2.70 -8.11 10.80
C ASP A 77 -4.21 -7.96 10.59
N ARG A 78 -4.95 -7.92 11.70
CA ARG A 78 -6.42 -7.82 11.68
C ARG A 78 -6.90 -6.45 11.19
N LEU A 79 -6.14 -5.39 11.44
CA LEU A 79 -6.39 -4.07 10.87
C LEU A 79 -6.29 -4.15 9.35
N GLY A 80 -5.21 -4.74 8.83
CA GLY A 80 -5.02 -4.96 7.40
C GLY A 80 -6.17 -5.74 6.74
N GLU A 81 -6.65 -6.81 7.40
CA GLU A 81 -7.82 -7.58 6.92
C GLU A 81 -9.12 -6.76 6.83
N GLN A 82 -9.28 -5.74 7.68
CA GLN A 82 -10.49 -4.91 7.72
C GLN A 82 -10.48 -3.75 6.74
N LEU A 83 -9.29 -3.26 6.34
CA LEU A 83 -9.15 -2.08 5.48
C LEU A 83 -9.96 -2.16 4.18
N PRO A 84 -9.98 -3.28 3.42
CA PRO A 84 -10.77 -3.37 2.19
C PRO A 84 -12.28 -3.16 2.40
N ALA A 85 -12.80 -3.38 3.61
CA ALA A 85 -14.22 -3.22 3.92
C ALA A 85 -14.62 -1.77 4.28
N VAL A 86 -13.66 -0.93 4.68
CA VAL A 86 -13.88 0.48 5.07
C VAL A 86 -13.35 1.48 4.07
N ALA A 87 -12.29 1.12 3.34
CA ALA A 87 -11.69 2.01 2.37
C ALA A 87 -12.68 2.37 1.26
N ALA A 88 -12.49 3.56 0.68
CA ALA A 88 -13.10 3.96 -0.58
C ALA A 88 -12.47 3.17 -1.75
N TRP A 89 -12.71 1.86 -1.74
CA TRP A 89 -12.17 0.90 -2.68
C TRP A 89 -13.02 0.88 -3.96
N PRO A 90 -12.43 0.69 -5.15
CA PRO A 90 -13.20 0.35 -6.36
C PRO A 90 -14.06 -0.89 -6.09
N LYS A 91 -15.35 -0.96 -6.46
CA LYS A 91 -16.18 -2.15 -6.12
C LYS A 91 -16.69 -2.92 -7.33
N ASP A 92 -16.37 -2.44 -8.52
CA ASP A 92 -16.91 -2.96 -9.78
C ASP A 92 -15.95 -3.98 -10.40
N PHE A 93 -15.76 -5.12 -9.72
CA PHE A 93 -14.97 -6.24 -10.24
C PHE A 93 -15.64 -7.60 -10.03
N ASP A 94 -15.57 -8.44 -11.06
CA ASP A 94 -16.20 -9.76 -11.09
C ASP A 94 -15.23 -10.92 -10.82
N SER A 95 -14.00 -10.63 -10.40
CA SER A 95 -12.99 -11.66 -10.11
C SER A 95 -11.94 -11.21 -9.09
N VAL A 96 -11.35 -12.18 -8.38
CA VAL A 96 -10.24 -11.95 -7.43
C VAL A 96 -9.07 -11.23 -8.12
N ALA A 97 -8.70 -11.65 -9.33
CA ALA A 97 -7.61 -11.03 -10.08
C ALA A 97 -7.87 -9.56 -10.43
N ALA A 98 -9.12 -9.21 -10.74
CA ALA A 98 -9.50 -7.81 -10.96
C ALA A 98 -9.47 -7.00 -9.66
N GLY A 99 -9.91 -7.59 -8.55
CA GLY A 99 -9.79 -6.97 -7.22
C GLY A 99 -8.33 -6.71 -6.83
N LEU A 100 -7.42 -7.67 -7.04
CA LEU A 100 -6.00 -7.50 -6.74
C LEU A 100 -5.34 -6.42 -7.61
N ARG A 101 -5.68 -6.33 -8.91
CA ARG A 101 -5.21 -5.22 -9.77
C ARG A 101 -5.73 -3.85 -9.32
N SER A 102 -6.88 -3.79 -8.67
CA SER A 102 -7.44 -2.53 -8.19
C SER A 102 -6.71 -1.95 -6.96
N ILE A 103 -5.80 -2.72 -6.34
CA ILE A 103 -4.97 -2.24 -5.22
C ILE A 103 -4.15 -1.02 -5.66
N ASP A 104 -3.49 -1.08 -6.82
CA ASP A 104 -2.70 0.04 -7.32
C ASP A 104 -3.58 1.26 -7.58
N GLU A 105 -4.74 1.07 -8.20
CA GLU A 105 -5.67 2.17 -8.44
C GLU A 105 -6.11 2.86 -7.14
N ALA A 106 -6.41 2.08 -6.10
CA ALA A 106 -6.73 2.62 -4.78
C ALA A 106 -5.51 3.33 -4.15
N TYR A 107 -4.31 2.78 -4.31
CA TYR A 107 -3.06 3.35 -3.80
C TYR A 107 -2.76 4.71 -4.44
N GLN A 108 -2.79 4.80 -5.77
CA GLN A 108 -2.55 6.01 -6.55
C GLN A 108 -3.59 7.10 -6.28
N ARG A 109 -4.86 6.75 -6.02
CA ARG A 109 -5.91 7.74 -5.70
C ARG A 109 -5.72 8.39 -4.33
N ASN A 110 -5.07 7.71 -3.39
CA ASN A 110 -4.93 8.16 -2.01
C ASN A 110 -3.57 8.81 -1.71
N HIS A 111 -2.71 8.96 -2.72
CA HIS A 111 -1.43 9.65 -2.61
C HIS A 111 -1.20 10.61 -3.77
N ARG A 112 -0.32 11.61 -3.57
CA ARG A 112 0.08 12.56 -4.63
C ARG A 112 1.43 13.20 -4.32
N GLY A 113 1.97 13.99 -5.26
CA GLY A 113 3.06 14.95 -4.99
C GLY A 113 4.49 14.43 -5.19
N GLY A 114 4.68 13.13 -5.41
CA GLY A 114 5.99 12.52 -5.66
C GLY A 114 5.89 11.12 -6.26
N ASP A 115 7.01 10.41 -6.34
CA ASP A 115 7.03 8.97 -6.70
C ASP A 115 6.63 8.14 -5.48
N ILE A 116 5.44 7.55 -5.55
CA ILE A 116 4.88 6.74 -4.47
C ILE A 116 5.19 5.25 -4.67
N GLY A 117 5.78 4.88 -5.82
CA GLY A 117 5.82 3.50 -6.26
C GLY A 117 4.50 3.01 -6.84
N TYR A 118 4.35 1.70 -6.94
CA TYR A 118 3.15 1.06 -7.47
C TYR A 118 2.98 -0.37 -6.95
N TYR A 119 1.75 -0.87 -7.11
CA TYR A 119 1.43 -2.28 -6.98
C TYR A 119 1.17 -2.89 -8.36
N GLU A 120 1.64 -4.11 -8.59
CA GLU A 120 1.34 -4.84 -9.83
C GLU A 120 0.94 -6.27 -9.51
N PHE A 121 -0.18 -6.72 -10.08
CA PHE A 121 -0.63 -8.10 -9.95
C PHE A 121 -0.54 -8.83 -11.28
N GLU A 122 0.27 -9.89 -11.31
CA GLU A 122 0.37 -10.83 -12.42
C GLU A 122 -0.19 -12.21 -12.03
N ARG A 123 -1.00 -12.79 -12.93
CA ARG A 123 -1.47 -14.17 -12.75
C ARG A 123 -0.42 -15.13 -13.29
N THR A 124 0.12 -15.98 -12.44
CA THR A 124 1.15 -16.97 -12.81
C THR A 124 0.54 -18.34 -13.14
N GLU A 125 -0.58 -18.70 -12.53
CA GLU A 125 -1.29 -19.97 -12.77
C GLU A 125 -2.82 -19.82 -12.68
N GLU A 126 -3.57 -20.93 -12.80
CA GLU A 126 -5.04 -20.88 -12.69
C GLU A 126 -5.51 -20.35 -11.32
N ARG A 127 -4.83 -20.70 -10.23
CA ARG A 127 -5.23 -20.30 -8.87
C ARG A 127 -4.08 -19.66 -8.08
N ALA A 128 -3.09 -19.13 -8.78
CA ALA A 128 -1.94 -18.44 -8.20
C ALA A 128 -1.60 -17.18 -9.00
N GLY A 129 -1.00 -16.22 -8.32
CA GLY A 129 -0.50 -14.98 -8.90
C GLY A 129 0.50 -14.34 -7.96
N GLU A 130 1.23 -13.37 -8.49
CA GLU A 130 2.23 -12.59 -7.78
C GLU A 130 1.74 -11.15 -7.67
N LEU A 131 1.89 -10.57 -6.47
CA LEU A 131 1.67 -9.15 -6.23
C LEU A 131 3.03 -8.55 -5.92
N THR A 132 3.50 -7.68 -6.80
CA THR A 132 4.75 -6.95 -6.67
C THR A 132 4.46 -5.54 -6.16
N GLU A 133 5.30 -5.08 -5.23
CA GLU A 133 5.35 -3.70 -4.78
C GLU A 133 6.73 -3.16 -5.14
N GLU A 134 6.80 -2.06 -5.87
CA GLU A 134 8.06 -1.33 -6.08
C GLU A 134 7.93 0.02 -5.40
N GLN A 135 8.68 0.22 -4.32
CA GLN A 135 8.80 1.53 -3.69
C GLN A 135 9.87 2.31 -4.42
N GLY A 136 9.41 3.22 -5.28
CA GLY A 136 10.26 4.18 -5.93
C GLY A 136 10.92 3.72 -7.21
N GLY A 137 10.29 4.14 -8.29
CA GLY A 137 10.58 3.70 -9.63
C GLY A 137 9.33 3.92 -10.45
N SER A 138 9.23 5.05 -11.15
CA SER A 138 8.25 5.18 -12.23
C SER A 138 8.31 3.91 -13.09
N PRO A 139 7.18 3.24 -13.37
CA PRO A 139 7.17 2.18 -14.34
C PRO A 139 7.48 2.86 -15.68
N ARG A 140 8.75 2.89 -16.05
CA ARG A 140 9.08 2.89 -17.47
C ARG A 140 8.54 1.55 -17.93
N LEU A 141 7.31 1.58 -18.42
CA LEU A 141 6.82 0.62 -19.39
C LEU A 141 7.88 0.58 -20.49
N GLN A 142 8.88 -0.28 -20.33
CA GLN A 142 9.60 -0.82 -21.46
C GLN A 142 8.49 -1.50 -22.26
N PRO A 143 8.23 -1.08 -23.51
CA PRO A 143 7.36 -1.85 -24.37
C PRO A 143 7.84 -3.30 -24.30
N TRP A 144 6.91 -4.24 -24.17
CA TRP A 144 7.19 -5.65 -24.35
C TRP A 144 8.05 -5.77 -25.63
N GLU A 145 9.31 -6.17 -25.49
CA GLU A 145 10.06 -6.70 -26.61
C GLU A 145 9.93 -8.22 -26.45
N GLU A 146 9.24 -8.86 -27.39
CA GLU A 146 9.21 -10.32 -27.53
C GLU A 146 10.66 -10.81 -27.49
N SER A 147 11.10 -11.36 -26.36
CA SER A 147 12.41 -11.97 -26.26
C SER A 147 12.42 -13.20 -27.15
N ASP A 148 13.15 -13.07 -28.25
CA ASP A 148 13.36 -14.05 -29.30
C ASP A 148 13.66 -15.44 -28.71
N ASN A 149 12.73 -16.37 -28.93
CA ASN A 149 12.85 -17.77 -28.56
C ASN A 149 13.84 -18.47 -29.49
N THR A 150 15.14 -18.23 -29.32
CA THR A 150 16.17 -19.02 -30.00
C THR A 150 16.68 -20.11 -29.08
N ARG A 151 16.20 -21.34 -29.36
CA ARG A 151 16.78 -22.63 -28.93
C ARG A 151 18.30 -22.60 -28.99
N HIS A 152 18.95 -22.88 -27.86
CA HIS A 152 20.31 -23.41 -27.87
C HIS A 152 20.27 -24.92 -27.64
N GLU A 153 20.49 -25.68 -28.71
CA GLU A 153 20.90 -27.08 -28.62
C GLU A 153 22.33 -27.16 -28.04
N PRO A 154 22.64 -28.07 -27.10
CA PRO A 154 23.99 -28.24 -26.60
C PRO A 154 24.85 -28.99 -27.62
N ARG A 155 25.95 -28.34 -28.06
CA ARG A 155 27.02 -28.98 -28.84
C ARG A 155 27.81 -29.96 -27.97
N ALA A 156 28.01 -31.16 -28.50
CA ALA A 156 28.87 -32.20 -27.94
C ALA A 156 30.32 -31.73 -27.82
N ILE A 157 30.97 -32.04 -26.69
CA ILE A 157 32.42 -31.94 -26.53
C ILE A 157 32.99 -33.35 -26.66
N ALA A 158 33.84 -33.54 -27.67
CA ALA A 158 34.66 -34.72 -27.83
C ALA A 158 35.94 -34.60 -27.00
N THR A 159 36.34 -35.70 -26.35
CA THR A 159 37.75 -36.04 -26.09
C THR A 159 37.87 -37.55 -26.15
#